data_AF-A0A9E5GQM9-F1
#
_entry.id   AF-A0A9E5GQM9-F1
#
_cell.length_a   1.000
_cell.length_b   1.000
_cell.length_c   1.000
_cell.angle_alpha   90.00
_cell.angle_beta   90.00
_cell.angle_gamma   90.00
#
_symmetry.space_group_name_H-M   'P 1'
#
loop_
_entity.id
_entity.type
_entity.pdbx_description
1 polymer ?
#
loop_
_entity_poly.entity_id
_entity_poly.type
_entity_poly.pdbx_seq_one_letter_code
_entity_poly.pdbx_strand_id
1 'polypeptide(L)' 'MIIVAARPSMGKTAFAINVLEKMAVEQKRSVAMFSLEMASEQIVDRILSMVARIPMYKITK' A
#
# COMPACT_ATOMS: atom_id res chain seq x y z
N MET A 1 17.86 -2.71 -9.91
CA MET A 1 16.97 -3.60 -9.12
C MET A 1 17.17 -3.27 -7.66
N ILE A 2 16.09 -3.07 -6.90
CA ILE A 2 16.13 -2.72 -5.47
C ILE A 2 15.39 -3.83 -4.70
N ILE A 3 16.00 -4.36 -3.64
CA ILE A 3 15.41 -5.40 -2.80
C ILE A 3 15.11 -4.81 -1.43
N VAL A 4 13.87 -4.97 -0.96
CA VAL A 4 13.45 -4.58 0.38
C VAL A 4 13.13 -5.85 1.17
N ALA A 5 14.02 -6.21 2.10
CA ALA A 5 13.84 -7.33 3.00
C ALA A 5 13.41 -6.84 4.39
N ALA A 6 12.45 -7.53 5.01
CA ALA A 6 12.01 -7.27 6.36
C ALA A 6 11.51 -8.57 7.01
N ARG A 7 11.51 -8.66 8.34
CA ARG A 7 10.85 -9.76 9.06
C ARG A 7 9.33 -9.67 8.89
N PRO A 8 8.58 -10.78 9.07
CA PRO A 8 7.13 -10.75 9.11
C PRO A 8 6.62 -9.67 10.07
N SER A 9 5.54 -8.99 9.70
CA SER A 9 4.91 -7.90 10.47
C SER A 9 5.71 -6.59 10.60
N MET A 10 6.91 -6.47 10.04
CA MET A 10 7.72 -5.23 10.09
C MET A 10 7.35 -4.20 9.00
N GLY A 11 6.14 -4.27 8.44
CA GLY A 11 5.63 -3.22 7.55
C GLY A 11 6.15 -3.21 6.11
N LYS A 12 6.76 -4.30 5.60
CA LYS A 12 7.24 -4.38 4.19
C LYS A 12 6.17 -3.97 3.17
N THR A 13 4.96 -4.50 3.32
CA THR A 13 3.84 -4.18 2.41
C THR A 13 3.35 -2.75 2.60
N ALA A 14 3.31 -2.25 3.83
CA ALA A 14 2.94 -0.85 4.12
C ALA A 14 3.94 0.14 3.49
N PHE A 15 5.24 -0.16 3.57
CA PHE A 15 6.28 0.63 2.93
C PHE A 15 6.14 0.63 1.40
N ALA A 16 5.92 -0.55 0.79
CA ALA A 16 5.73 -0.65 -0.65
C ALA A 16 4.50 0.13 -1.14
N ILE A 17 3.38 0.04 -0.41
CA ILE A 17 2.15 0.79 -0.71
C ILE A 17 2.38 2.31 -0.59
N ASN A 18 3.11 2.77 0.42
CA ASN A 18 3.42 4.20 0.59
C ASN A 18 4.22 4.77 -0.59
N VAL A 19 5.27 4.06 -1.01
CA VAL A 19 6.06 4.45 -2.19
C VAL A 19 5.18 4.50 -3.44
N LEU A 20 4.32 3.50 -3.61
CA LEU A 20 3.41 3.41 -4.75
C LEU A 20 2.37 4.55 -4.74
N GLU A 21 1.76 4.84 -3.60
CA GLU A 21 0.80 5.93 -3.43
C GLU A 21 1.41 7.27 -3.79
N LYS A 22 2.62 7.57 -3.31
CA LYS A 22 3.33 8.80 -3.69
C LYS A 22 3.61 8.90 -5.18
N MET A 23 4.01 7.80 -5.82
CA MET A 23 4.26 7.77 -7.27
C MET A 23 2.98 7.89 -8.10
N ALA A 24 1.91 7.21 -7.69
CA ALA A 24 0.63 7.20 -8.39
C ALA A 24 -0.14 8.51 -8.22
N VAL A 25 -0.25 9.00 -6.99
CA VAL A 25 -1.13 10.13 -6.61
C VAL A 25 -0.41 11.46 -6.78
N GLU A 26 0.77 11.64 -6.17
CA GLU A 26 1.49 12.93 -6.24
C GLU A 26 2.19 13.11 -7.59
N GLN A 27 2.88 12.07 -8.08
CA GLN A 27 3.68 12.17 -9.30
C GLN A 27 2.93 11.79 -10.59
N LYS A 28 1.67 11.32 -10.46
CA LYS A 28 0.80 10.90 -11.58
C LYS A 28 1.47 9.91 -12.54
N ARG A 29 2.29 9.00 -12.00
CA ARG A 29 2.94 7.95 -12.79
C ARG A 29 2.14 6.67 -12.76
N SER A 30 2.09 5.96 -13.89
CA SER A 30 1.53 4.61 -13.93
C SER A 30 2.45 3.65 -13.15
N VAL A 31 1.86 2.89 -12.23
CA VAL A 31 2.55 1.94 -11.35
C VAL A 31 1.72 0.68 -11.21
N ALA A 32 2.37 -0.46 -11.04
CA ALA A 32 1.72 -1.75 -10.85
C ALA A 32 2.21 -2.39 -9.54
N MET A 33 1.27 -2.95 -8.77
CA MET A 33 1.57 -3.72 -7.57
C MET A 33 1.18 -5.17 -7.79
N PHE A 34 2.11 -6.07 -7.49
CA PHE A 34 1.83 -7.50 -7.42
C PHE A 34 1.96 -7.94 -5.96
N SER A 35 0.89 -8.52 -5.44
CA SER A 35 0.85 -9.09 -4.10
C SER A 35 0.58 -10.58 -4.19
N LEU A 36 1.39 -11.35 -3.47
CA LEU A 36 1.26 -12.81 -3.37
C LEU A 36 0.79 -13.24 -1.97
N GLU A 37 0.67 -12.31 -1.04
CA GLU A 37 0.34 -12.58 0.37
C GLU A 37 -1.01 -11.99 0.75
N MET A 38 -1.27 -10.73 0.34
CA MET A 38 -2.52 -10.03 0.63
C MET A 38 -3.43 -9.98 -0.59
N ALA A 39 -4.74 -10.10 -0.36
CA ALA A 39 -5.74 -9.94 -1.40
C ALA A 39 -5.76 -8.49 -1.92
N SER A 40 -6.21 -8.31 -3.17
CA SER A 40 -6.31 -7.00 -3.81
C SER A 40 -7.19 -6.04 -3.03
N GLU A 41 -8.34 -6.50 -2.53
CA GLU A 41 -9.29 -5.72 -1.72
C GLU A 41 -8.63 -5.14 -0.47
N GLN A 42 -7.84 -5.95 0.26
CA GLN A 42 -7.12 -5.51 1.45
C GLN A 42 -6.06 -4.44 1.15
N ILE A 43 -5.48 -4.45 -0.05
CA ILE A 43 -4.52 -3.44 -0.49
C ILE A 43 -5.24 -2.15 -0.87
N VAL A 44 -6.37 -2.26 -1.56
CA VAL A 44 -7.21 -1.11 -1.94
C VAL A 44 -7.70 -0.38 -0.68
N ASP A 45 -8.18 -1.08 0.33
CA ASP A 45 -8.60 -0.47 1.60
C ASP A 45 -7.46 0.29 2.29
N ARG A 46 -6.23 -0.25 2.25
CA ARG A 46 -5.05 0.43 2.78
C ARG A 46 -4.71 1.69 1.99
N ILE A 47 -4.73 1.62 0.65
CA ILE A 47 -4.48 2.78 -0.20
C ILE A 47 -5.54 3.86 0.07
N LEU A 48 -6.81 3.48 0.13
CA LEU A 48 -7.92 4.39 0.43
C LEU A 48 -7.75 5.04 1.81
N SER A 49 -7.40 4.26 2.83
CA SER A 49 -7.10 4.77 4.17
C SER A 49 -5.97 5.80 4.17
N MET A 50 -4.92 5.56 3.40
CA MET A 50 -3.77 6.47 3.29
C MET A 50 -4.14 7.77 2.56
N VAL A 51 -4.84 7.67 1.43
CA VAL A 51 -5.25 8.83 0.62
C VAL A 51 -6.27 9.68 1.37
N ALA A 52 -7.27 9.06 1.99
CA ALA A 52 -8.31 9.76 2.74
C ALA A 52 -7.83 10.27 4.11
N ARG A 53 -6.67 9.82 4.59
CA ARG A 53 -6.16 10.06 5.95
C ARG A 53 -7.15 9.65 7.05
N ILE A 54 -7.91 8.59 6.80
CA ILE A 54 -8.88 8.01 7.74
C ILE A 54 -8.28 6.71 8.28
N PRO A 55 -8.33 6.47 9.60
CA PRO A 55 -7.86 5.22 10.17
C PRO A 55 -8.57 3.99 9.56
N MET A 56 -7.80 2.94 9.26
CA MET A 56 -8.30 1.73 8.56
C MET A 56 -9.53 1.10 9.23
N TYR A 57 -9.58 1.08 10.57
CA TYR A 57 -10.71 0.51 11.32
C TYR A 57 -12.04 1.25 11.11
N LYS A 58 -12.03 2.47 10.54
CA LYS A 58 -13.24 3.22 10.19
C LYS A 58 -13.71 2.98 8.75
N ILE A 59 -12.87 2.38 7.91
CA ILE A 59 -13.16 2.13 6.49
C ILE A 59 -13.80 0.74 6.31
N THR A 60 -13.51 -0.18 7.22
CA THR A 60 -14.16 -1.49 7.28
C THR A 60 -15.64 -1.33 7.66
N LYS A 61 -16.52 -1.83 6.79
CA LYS A 61 -17.93 -2.09 7.09
C LYS A 61 -18.10 -3.45 7.73
#